data_AF-A0A1R3K2B9-F1
#
_entry.id   AF-A0A1R3K2B9-F1
#
_cell.length_a   1.000
_cell.length_b   1.000
_cell.length_c   1.000
_cell.angle_alpha   90.00
_cell.angle_beta   90.00
_cell.angle_gamma   90.00
#
_symmetry.space_group_name_H-M   'P 1'
#
loop_
_entity.id
_entity.type
_entity.pdbx_description
1 polymer ?
#
loop_
_entity_poly.entity_id
_entity_poly.type
_entity_poly.pdbx_seq_one_letter_code
_entity_poly.pdbx_strand_id
1 'polypeptide(L)'
;MEALLRWITDPRKNRLAALHKKAVTQRLRNYGLRYEDLYDPYYDLDIKEALNRLPREIVDARNQRLKRAIDLSMKHEYLPKELQEMQTPFRGYLQDMLALVKKERAEREALGALPLYQRTIP
;
A
#
# COMPACT_ATOMS: atom_id res chain seq x y z
N MET A 1 10.34 -18.93 15.92
CA MET A 1 9.88 -18.75 14.52
C MET A 1 10.05 -17.32 14.04
N GLU A 2 9.59 -16.29 14.78
CA GLU A 2 9.65 -14.89 14.32
C GLU A 2 11.06 -14.36 14.00
N ALA A 3 12.07 -14.70 14.82
CA ALA A 3 13.45 -14.22 14.60
C ALA A 3 14.05 -14.75 13.28
N LEU A 4 13.77 -16.00 12.92
CA LEU A 4 14.19 -16.61 11.67
C LEU A 4 13.48 -15.96 10.48
N LEU A 5 12.17 -15.75 10.57
CA LEU A 5 11.37 -15.06 9.55
C LEU A 5 11.88 -13.64 9.30
N ARG A 6 12.15 -12.87 10.36
CA ARG A 6 12.74 -11.52 10.25
C ARG A 6 14.11 -11.56 9.59
N TRP A 7 14.94 -12.56 9.90
CA TRP A 7 16.24 -12.72 9.25
C TRP A 7 16.12 -13.02 7.75
N ILE A 8 15.17 -13.88 7.36
CA ILE A 8 14.91 -14.23 5.96
C ILE A 8 14.35 -13.02 5.17
N THR A 9 13.48 -12.22 5.78
CA THR A 9 12.79 -11.11 5.09
C THR A 9 13.54 -9.79 5.13
N ASP A 10 14.50 -9.61 6.04
CA ASP A 10 15.27 -8.38 6.15
C ASP A 10 16.22 -8.20 4.96
N PRO A 11 16.03 -7.17 4.11
CA PRO A 11 16.89 -6.92 2.96
C PRO A 11 18.33 -6.55 3.33
N ARG A 12 18.62 -6.21 4.60
CA ARG A 12 20.00 -5.99 5.06
C ARG A 12 20.73 -7.30 5.33
N LYS A 13 20.01 -8.35 5.70
CA LYS A 13 20.57 -9.64 6.12
C LYS A 13 20.51 -10.70 5.02
N ASN A 14 19.52 -10.61 4.14
CA ASN A 14 19.32 -11.53 3.03
C ASN A 14 19.47 -10.83 1.66
N ARG A 15 20.43 -11.31 0.84
CA ARG A 15 20.66 -10.81 -0.54
C ARG A 15 19.46 -11.00 -1.45
N LEU A 16 18.71 -12.09 -1.31
CA LEU A 16 17.52 -12.35 -2.13
C LEU A 16 16.41 -11.33 -1.82
N ALA A 17 16.21 -11.03 -0.54
CA ALA A 17 15.28 -9.99 -0.11
C ALA A 17 15.72 -8.59 -0.59
N ALA A 18 17.03 -8.31 -0.61
CA ALA A 18 17.59 -7.07 -1.16
C ALA A 18 17.32 -6.93 -2.67
N LEU A 19 17.56 -7.99 -3.44
CA LEU A 19 17.28 -8.02 -4.88
C LEU A 19 15.79 -7.84 -5.16
N HIS A 20 14.93 -8.52 -4.41
CA HIS A 20 13.49 -8.36 -4.50
C HIS A 20 13.06 -6.91 -4.24
N LYS A 21 13.51 -6.33 -3.12
CA LYS A 21 13.22 -4.93 -2.78
C LYS A 21 13.70 -3.97 -3.88
N LYS A 22 14.91 -4.18 -4.42
CA LYS A 22 15.44 -3.36 -5.53
C LYS A 22 14.55 -3.44 -6.77
N ALA A 23 14.13 -4.65 -7.17
CA ALA A 23 13.26 -4.85 -8.33
C ALA A 23 11.90 -4.17 -8.14
N VAL A 24 11.27 -4.32 -6.97
CA VAL A 24 10.01 -3.65 -6.63
C VAL A 24 10.17 -2.13 -6.62
N THR A 25 11.25 -1.62 -6.03
CA THR A 25 11.56 -0.18 -6.02
C THR A 25 11.60 0.37 -7.44
N GLN A 26 12.35 -0.29 -8.34
CA GLN A 26 12.49 0.18 -9.71
C GLN A 26 11.14 0.20 -10.43
N ARG A 27 10.34 -0.87 -10.31
CA ARG A 27 9.02 -0.95 -10.95
C ARG A 27 8.07 0.13 -10.45
N LEU A 28 8.07 0.42 -9.15
CA LEU A 28 7.25 1.49 -8.58
C LEU A 28 7.71 2.88 -9.04
N ARG A 29 9.03 3.11 -9.13
CA ARG A 29 9.60 4.37 -9.63
C ARG A 29 9.22 4.63 -11.07
N ASN A 30 9.27 3.61 -11.93
CA ASN A 30 8.90 3.73 -13.34
C ASN A 30 7.50 4.31 -13.56
N TYR A 31 6.54 3.99 -12.69
CA TYR A 31 5.16 4.50 -12.74
C TYR A 31 4.85 5.63 -11.74
N GLY A 32 5.82 6.01 -10.90
CA GLY A 32 5.64 7.05 -9.89
C GLY A 32 4.60 6.71 -8.82
N LEU A 33 4.53 5.43 -8.43
CA LEU A 33 3.62 4.91 -7.41
C LEU A 33 4.34 4.68 -6.08
N ARG A 34 3.59 4.75 -4.99
CA ARG A 34 4.01 4.21 -3.68
C ARG A 34 3.46 2.80 -3.50
N TYR A 35 4.12 2.02 -2.66
CA TYR A 35 3.75 0.63 -2.42
C TYR A 35 2.31 0.48 -1.90
N GLU A 36 1.88 1.36 -1.01
CA GLU A 36 0.52 1.35 -0.45
C GLU A 36 -0.57 1.84 -1.40
N ASP A 37 -0.20 2.48 -2.53
CA ASP A 37 -1.16 2.84 -3.56
C ASP A 37 -1.73 1.58 -4.26
N LEU A 38 -1.02 0.45 -4.17
CA LEU A 38 -1.44 -0.84 -4.73
C LEU A 38 -2.54 -1.54 -3.92
N TYR A 39 -2.87 -1.04 -2.73
CA TYR A 39 -3.91 -1.61 -1.89
C TYR A 39 -5.30 -1.22 -2.38
N ASP A 40 -6.06 -2.18 -2.89
CA ASP A 40 -7.38 -1.93 -3.47
C ASP A 40 -8.49 -1.85 -2.39
N PRO A 41 -9.22 -0.72 -2.29
CA PRO A 41 -10.35 -0.58 -1.36
C PRO A 41 -11.52 -1.52 -1.66
N TYR A 42 -11.64 -2.08 -2.86
CA TYR A 42 -12.67 -3.08 -3.17
C TYR A 42 -12.25 -4.50 -2.79
N TYR A 43 -10.94 -4.76 -2.67
CA TYR A 43 -10.43 -6.06 -2.27
C TYR A 43 -10.60 -6.29 -0.76
N ASP A 44 -10.16 -5.33 0.06
CA ASP A 44 -10.28 -5.34 1.51
C ASP A 44 -11.07 -4.10 1.98
N LEU A 45 -12.19 -4.33 2.66
CA LEU A 45 -13.03 -3.25 3.16
C LEU A 45 -12.35 -2.46 4.29
N ASP A 46 -11.38 -3.06 5.00
CA ASP A 46 -10.59 -2.34 6.01
C ASP A 46 -9.72 -1.26 5.36
N ILE A 47 -9.26 -1.49 4.13
CA ILE A 47 -8.49 -0.51 3.35
C ILE A 47 -9.40 0.65 2.96
N LYS A 48 -10.65 0.37 2.56
CA LYS A 48 -11.64 1.40 2.27
C LYS A 48 -11.92 2.27 3.50
N GLU A 49 -12.13 1.65 4.65
CA GLU A 49 -12.37 2.37 5.90
C GLU A 49 -11.15 3.19 6.34
N ALA A 50 -9.94 2.63 6.25
CA ALA A 50 -8.71 3.35 6.55
C ALA A 50 -8.50 4.57 5.63
N LEU A 51 -8.84 4.45 4.34
CA LEU A 51 -8.79 5.58 3.40
C LEU A 51 -9.82 6.66 3.71
N ASN A 52 -11.03 6.28 4.15
CA ASN A 52 -12.07 7.24 4.54
C ASN A 52 -11.69 8.09 5.75
N ARG A 53 -10.85 7.54 6.66
CA ARG A 53 -10.40 8.23 7.88
C ARG A 53 -9.18 9.12 7.66
N LEU A 54 -8.44 8.92 6.57
CA LEU A 54 -7.23 9.71 6.29
C LEU A 54 -7.58 11.15 5.86
N PRO A 55 -6.66 12.12 6.11
CA PRO A 55 -6.79 13.47 5.59
C PRO A 55 -6.97 13.48 4.07
N ARG A 56 -7.84 14.38 3.60
CA ARG A 56 -8.23 14.45 2.18
C ARG A 56 -7.03 14.71 1.27
N GLU A 57 -6.07 15.51 1.70
CA GLU A 57 -4.87 15.85 0.93
C GLU A 57 -4.05 14.59 0.59
N ILE A 58 -3.98 13.63 1.51
CA ILE A 58 -3.25 12.37 1.31
C ILE A 58 -3.98 11.49 0.29
N VAL A 59 -5.31 11.42 0.41
CA VAL A 59 -6.16 10.64 -0.51
C VAL A 59 -6.14 11.24 -1.91
N ASP A 60 -6.21 12.56 -2.04
CA ASP A 60 -6.13 13.26 -3.32
C ASP A 60 -4.75 13.07 -3.97
N ALA A 61 -3.66 13.16 -3.18
CA ALA A 61 -2.32 12.86 -3.68
C ALA A 61 -2.16 11.40 -4.13
N ARG A 62 -2.79 10.44 -3.44
CA ARG A 62 -2.86 9.02 -3.87
C ARG A 62 -3.59 8.90 -5.21
N ASN A 63 -4.75 9.53 -5.33
CA ASN A 63 -5.56 9.48 -6.56
C ASN A 63 -4.82 10.10 -7.75
N GLN A 64 -4.07 11.19 -7.55
CA GLN A 64 -3.21 11.77 -8.59
C GLN A 64 -2.11 10.81 -9.06
N ARG A 65 -1.44 10.11 -8.14
CA ARG A 65 -0.43 9.10 -8.49
C ARG A 65 -1.03 7.94 -9.27
N LEU A 66 -2.18 7.43 -8.86
CA LEU A 66 -2.89 6.34 -9.55
C LEU A 66 -3.31 6.75 -10.97
N LYS A 67 -3.92 7.94 -11.13
CA LYS A 67 -4.29 8.48 -12.45
C LYS A 67 -3.09 8.60 -13.38
N ARG A 68 -1.98 9.15 -12.88
CA ARG A 68 -0.73 9.26 -13.65
C ARG A 68 -0.18 7.89 -14.05
N ALA A 69 -0.17 6.93 -13.15
CA ALA A 69 0.32 5.58 -13.45
C ALA A 69 -0.54 4.88 -14.51
N ILE A 70 -1.86 5.05 -14.44
CA ILE A 70 -2.80 4.52 -15.43
C ILE A 70 -2.56 5.18 -16.80
N ASP A 71 -2.38 6.50 -16.85
CA ASP A 71 -2.08 7.23 -18.09
C ASP A 71 -0.77 6.75 -18.73
N LEU A 72 0.31 6.64 -17.95
CA LEU A 72 1.59 6.11 -18.40
C LEU A 72 1.47 4.66 -18.89
N SER A 73 0.73 3.82 -18.17
CA SER A 73 0.48 2.43 -18.57
C SER A 73 -0.28 2.34 -19.88
N MET A 74 -1.27 3.20 -20.09
CA MET A 74 -2.05 3.25 -21.33
C MET A 74 -1.19 3.69 -22.52
N LYS A 75 -0.25 4.62 -22.29
CA LYS A 75 0.68 5.11 -23.31
C LYS A 75 1.85 4.16 -23.59
N HIS A 76 2.01 3.10 -22.78
CA HIS A 76 3.20 2.25 -22.79
C HIS A 76 4.51 3.02 -22.57
N GLU A 77 4.45 4.08 -21.76
CA GLU A 77 5.58 4.94 -21.42
C GLU A 77 5.89 4.90 -19.93
N TYR A 78 7.09 5.34 -19.57
CA TYR A 78 7.51 5.46 -18.18
C TYR A 78 7.73 6.92 -17.79
N LEU A 79 7.70 7.17 -16.49
CA LEU A 79 8.00 8.48 -15.93
C LEU A 79 9.42 8.91 -16.33
N PRO A 80 9.68 10.20 -16.65
CA PRO A 80 11.03 10.70 -16.93
C PRO A 80 12.02 10.40 -15.80
N LYS A 81 13.29 10.11 -16.14
CA LYS A 81 14.31 9.68 -15.17
C LYS A 81 14.47 10.64 -13.99
N GLU A 82 14.47 11.95 -14.24
CA GLU A 82 14.55 12.99 -13.20
C GLU A 82 13.43 12.85 -12.16
N LEU A 83 12.20 12.63 -12.62
CA LEU A 83 11.05 12.43 -11.75
C LEU A 83 11.06 11.05 -11.07
N GLN A 84 11.65 10.02 -11.69
CA GLN A 84 11.84 8.69 -11.07
C GLN A 84 12.77 8.76 -9.86
N GLU A 85 13.83 9.56 -9.93
CA GLU A 85 14.80 9.75 -8.84
C GLU A 85 14.16 10.42 -7.63
N MET A 86 13.24 11.36 -7.86
CA MET A 86 12.47 12.04 -6.80
C MET A 86 11.42 11.14 -6.12
N GLN A 87 11.11 9.97 -6.67
CA GLN A 87 10.09 9.09 -6.10
C GLN A 87 10.54 8.44 -4.79
N THR A 88 9.57 8.30 -3.88
CA THR A 88 9.73 7.68 -2.57
C THR A 88 8.76 6.49 -2.39
N PRO A 89 9.00 5.33 -3.04
CA PRO A 89 8.02 4.25 -3.13
C PRO A 89 7.60 3.64 -1.79
N PHE A 90 8.50 3.59 -0.80
CA PHE A 90 8.24 2.98 0.52
C PHE A 90 7.91 3.99 1.62
N ARG A 91 7.58 5.24 1.26
CA ARG A 91 7.07 6.23 2.24
C ARG A 91 5.59 5.96 2.51
N GLY A 92 5.31 5.17 3.55
CA GLY A 92 3.97 4.80 3.97
C GLY A 92 3.13 5.97 4.51
N TYR A 93 1.81 5.82 4.40
CA TYR A 93 0.76 6.72 4.86
C TYR A 93 -0.51 5.97 5.36
N LEU A 94 -0.68 4.69 5.00
CA LEU A 94 -1.89 3.90 5.27
C LEU A 94 -1.69 2.85 6.37
N GLN A 95 -0.50 2.26 6.51
CA GLN A 95 -0.28 1.11 7.40
C GLN A 95 -0.73 1.36 8.85
N ASP A 96 -0.45 2.53 9.41
CA ASP A 96 -0.83 2.85 10.79
C ASP A 96 -2.35 2.91 10.98
N MET A 97 -3.05 3.56 10.04
CA MET A 97 -4.51 3.65 10.07
C MET A 97 -5.17 2.28 9.83
N LEU A 98 -4.59 1.48 8.92
CA LEU A 98 -5.08 0.12 8.66
C LEU A 98 -4.90 -0.79 9.89
N ALA A 99 -3.79 -0.67 10.61
CA ALA A 99 -3.56 -1.42 11.84
C ALA A 99 -4.57 -1.03 12.93
N LEU A 100 -4.91 0.26 13.04
CA LEU A 100 -5.94 0.74 13.96
C LEU A 100 -7.32 0.14 13.62
N VAL A 101 -7.76 0.26 12.37
CA VAL A 101 -9.06 -0.28 11.91
C VAL A 101 -9.16 -1.79 12.17
N LYS A 102 -8.09 -2.55 11.87
CA LYS A 102 -8.05 -4.00 12.12
C LYS A 102 -8.13 -4.33 13.61
N LYS A 103 -7.49 -3.53 14.46
CA LYS A 103 -7.53 -3.70 15.92
C LYS A 103 -8.94 -3.44 16.46
N GLU A 104 -9.58 -2.35 16.05
CA GLU A 104 -10.97 -2.01 16.43
C GLU A 104 -11.96 -3.10 16.00
N ARG A 105 -11.79 -3.62 14.78
CA ARG A 105 -12.63 -4.72 14.27
C ARG A 105 -12.46 -5.99 15.11
N ALA A 106 -11.22 -6.36 15.43
CA ALA A 106 -10.93 -7.54 16.24
C ALA A 106 -11.45 -7.42 17.67
N GLU A 107 -11.35 -6.24 18.29
CA GLU A 107 -11.93 -5.97 19.61
C GLU A 107 -13.46 -6.10 19.57
N ARG A 108 -14.10 -5.50 18.56
CA ARG A 108 -15.56 -5.57 18.39
C ARG A 108 -16.07 -7.00 18.19
N GLU A 109 -15.34 -7.79 17.40
CA GLU A 109 -15.64 -9.20 17.18
C GLU A 109 -15.48 -10.02 18.47
N ALA A 110 -14.43 -9.76 19.25
CA ALA A 110 -14.21 -10.41 20.55
C ALA A 110 -15.32 -10.07 21.57
N LEU A 111 -15.93 -8.88 21.46
CA LEU A 111 -17.09 -8.48 22.26
C LEU A 111 -18.42 -9.06 21.74
N GLY A 112 -18.41 -9.82 20.63
CA GLY A 112 -19.60 -10.44 20.05
C GLY A 112 -20.54 -9.49 19.31
N ALA A 113 -20.09 -8.27 18.99
CA ALA A 113 -20.90 -7.28 18.29
C ALA A 113 -20.90 -7.52 16.77
N LEU A 114 -21.97 -7.09 16.10
CA LEU A 114 -22.09 -7.20 14.64
C LEU A 114 -21.04 -6.34 13.91
N PRO A 115 -20.54 -6.77 12.74
CA PRO A 115 -19.55 -6.03 11.97
C PRO A 115 -20.11 -4.70 11.44
N LEU A 116 -19.25 -3.68 11.34
CA LEU A 116 -19.64 -2.33 10.89
C LEU A 116 -19.90 -2.25 9.39
N TYR A 117 -19.18 -3.05 8.61
CA TYR A 117 -19.34 -3.17 7.17
C TYR A 117 -19.17 -4.63 6.76
N GLN A 118 -19.87 -5.03 5.71
CA GLN A 118 -19.79 -6.37 5.14
C GLN A 118 -19.68 -6.27 3.61
N ARG A 119 -19.03 -7.26 3.01
CA ARG A 119 -18.96 -7.38 1.56
C ARG A 119 -20.31 -7.85 1.05
N THR A 120 -20.80 -7.24 -0.02
CA THR A 120 -21.99 -7.73 -0.72
C THR A 120 -21.69 -9.06 -1.39
N ILE A 121 -22.63 -10.01 -1.30
CA ILE A 121 -22.54 -11.28 -2.02
C ILE A 121 -22.81 -10.96 -3.51
N PRO A 122 -21.91 -11.34 -4.43
CA PRO A 122 -22.10 -11.09 -5.87
C PRO A 122 -23.30 -11.86 -6.43
#